data_AF-A0A661Q1I6-F1
#
_entry.id   AF-A0A661Q1I6-F1
#
_cell.length_a   1.000
_cell.length_b   1.000
_cell.length_c   1.000
_cell.angle_alpha   90.00
_cell.angle_beta   90.00
_cell.angle_gamma   90.00
#
_symmetry.space_group_name_H-M   'P 1'
#
loop_
_entity.id
_entity.type
_entity.pdbx_description
1 polymer ?
#
loop_
_entity_poly.entity_id
_entity_poly.type
_entity_poly.pdbx_seq_one_letter_code
_entity_poly.pdbx_strand_id
1 'polypeptide(L)'
;MDYLSFHHGINHESLSEFRRYISNSAEAPKLPSVLQAVLDCSRDPQANAEQLSLLIATDTAISAQVLKTVNSAYYGFPRQITSIKHAIVLLGFKEVTNLAVGMALMAMMKPGNIDPFYRQFRSHSLATAHLSLWLAEKIAFKDKSTVYTGGLLHDFGLLMLYTWQPERYRQVLSACKTEKIPCFQLERKLLGLDHMTAGGLIGHLWHLPTPLIISMQAHHEKDIAEKPEALFIAIIQMAHILDHQIGFPLVPDLKTPKLPQAVYRLLTKAQPEFSLDALKQWLPEIKKQLAQLPALAG
;
A
#
# COMPACT_ATOMS: atom_id res chain seq x y z
N MET A 1 -22.27 5.28 -3.77
CA MET A 1 -22.40 4.85 -2.36
C MET A 1 -21.81 5.96 -1.51
N ASP A 2 -22.46 6.37 -0.43
CA ASP A 2 -21.87 7.36 0.49
C ASP A 2 -20.60 6.78 1.10
N TYR A 3 -19.43 7.27 0.68
CA TYR A 3 -18.09 6.74 1.00
C TYR A 3 -17.66 7.00 2.46
N LEU A 4 -18.58 7.36 3.35
CA LEU A 4 -18.32 7.68 4.77
C LEU A 4 -19.16 6.84 5.75
N SER A 5 -20.02 5.95 5.27
CA SER A 5 -21.00 5.25 6.12
C SER A 5 -20.44 4.12 7.00
N PHE A 6 -19.13 3.92 7.08
CA PHE A 6 -18.55 2.70 7.69
C PHE A 6 -17.54 2.88 8.82
N HIS A 7 -17.35 4.07 9.39
CA HIS A 7 -16.38 4.23 10.48
C HIS A 7 -17.02 4.90 11.70
N HIS A 8 -17.52 4.05 12.62
CA HIS A 8 -17.86 4.49 13.97
C HIS A 8 -16.62 5.11 14.65
N GLY A 9 -16.78 6.29 15.24
CA GLY A 9 -15.71 6.99 15.96
C GLY A 9 -14.90 7.99 15.13
N ILE A 10 -15.37 8.39 13.95
CA ILE A 10 -14.81 9.54 13.21
C ILE A 10 -15.46 10.83 13.72
N ASN A 11 -14.63 11.80 14.06
CA ASN A 11 -15.02 13.17 14.40
C ASN A 11 -15.12 14.02 13.12
N HIS A 12 -16.27 14.65 12.91
CA HIS A 12 -16.54 15.44 11.70
C HIS A 12 -15.70 16.71 11.57
N GLU A 13 -15.30 17.33 12.68
CA GLU A 13 -14.43 18.50 12.69
C GLU A 13 -13.03 18.10 12.24
N SER A 14 -12.43 17.07 12.86
CA SER A 14 -11.12 16.55 12.48
C SER A 14 -11.08 16.08 11.03
N LEU A 15 -12.15 15.43 10.56
CA LEU A 15 -12.29 15.04 9.15
C LEU A 15 -12.27 16.27 8.22
N SER A 16 -12.97 17.33 8.58
CA SER A 16 -13.03 18.57 7.81
C SER A 16 -11.70 19.32 7.81
N GLU A 17 -11.01 19.36 8.95
CA GLU A 17 -9.67 19.90 9.07
C GLU A 17 -8.66 19.15 8.20
N PHE A 18 -8.70 17.82 8.23
CA PHE A 18 -7.83 16.99 7.40
C PHE A 18 -8.10 17.19 5.92
N ARG A 19 -9.38 17.25 5.50
CA ARG A 19 -9.75 17.59 4.11
C ARG A 19 -9.20 18.94 3.66
N ARG A 20 -9.29 19.95 4.53
CA ARG A 20 -8.73 21.28 4.25
C ARG A 20 -7.21 21.22 4.15
N TYR A 21 -6.54 20.47 5.02
CA TYR A 21 -5.10 20.29 4.98
C TYR A 21 -4.63 19.66 3.66
N ILE A 22 -5.18 18.51 3.26
CA ILE A 22 -4.77 17.81 2.03
C ILE A 22 -5.10 18.58 0.74
N SER A 23 -6.06 19.50 0.79
CA SER A 23 -6.47 20.30 -0.38
C SER A 23 -5.67 21.61 -0.49
N ASN A 24 -5.43 22.28 0.64
CA ASN A 24 -5.02 23.68 0.64
C ASN A 24 -3.64 23.94 1.27
N SER A 25 -3.11 23.01 2.06
CA SER A 25 -1.82 23.23 2.73
C SER A 25 -0.65 23.11 1.75
N ALA A 26 0.33 24.00 1.87
CA ALA A 26 1.61 23.87 1.18
C ALA A 26 2.47 22.74 1.77
N GLU A 27 2.23 22.37 3.03
CA GLU A 27 2.97 21.32 3.74
C GLU A 27 2.44 19.92 3.46
N ALA A 28 1.20 19.82 2.96
CA ALA A 28 0.61 18.54 2.58
C ALA A 28 1.37 17.95 1.38
N PRO A 29 1.76 16.66 1.44
CA PRO A 29 2.27 15.97 0.26
C PRO A 29 1.25 16.06 -0.88
N LYS A 30 1.70 16.57 -2.04
CA LYS A 30 0.86 16.71 -3.24
C LYS A 30 1.27 15.67 -4.26
N LEU A 31 0.27 15.15 -4.99
CA LEU A 31 0.54 14.29 -6.12
C LEU A 31 1.36 15.07 -7.16
N PRO A 32 2.52 14.56 -7.61
CA PRO A 32 3.27 15.20 -8.68
C PRO A 32 2.43 15.31 -9.95
N SER A 33 2.53 16.43 -10.68
CA SER A 33 1.78 16.65 -11.92
C SER A 33 2.03 15.58 -12.97
N VAL A 34 3.27 15.07 -13.05
CA VAL A 34 3.63 13.93 -13.91
C VAL A 34 2.82 12.69 -13.56
N LEU A 35 2.65 12.40 -12.26
CA LEU A 35 1.87 11.25 -11.83
C LEU A 35 0.37 11.43 -12.09
N GLN A 36 -0.15 12.65 -11.91
CA GLN A 36 -1.53 12.97 -12.28
C GLN A 36 -1.76 12.71 -13.79
N ALA A 37 -0.84 13.18 -14.64
CA ALA A 37 -0.91 12.96 -16.08
C ALA A 37 -0.81 11.47 -16.44
N VAL A 38 0.03 10.68 -15.76
CA VAL A 38 0.09 9.22 -15.92
C VAL A 38 -1.24 8.57 -15.56
N LEU A 39 -1.86 8.97 -14.44
CA LEU A 39 -3.16 8.44 -14.02
C LEU A 39 -4.28 8.83 -14.99
N ASP A 40 -4.27 10.05 -15.50
CA ASP A 40 -5.26 10.52 -16.48
C ASP A 40 -5.09 9.78 -17.82
N CYS A 41 -3.86 9.63 -18.30
CA CYS A 41 -3.52 8.84 -19.48
C CYS A 41 -3.96 7.37 -19.34
N SER A 42 -3.78 6.77 -18.16
CA SER A 42 -4.21 5.38 -17.92
C SER A 42 -5.72 5.14 -17.99
N ARG A 43 -6.52 6.21 -17.87
CA ARG A 43 -7.99 6.18 -17.90
C ARG A 43 -8.55 6.56 -19.26
N ASP A 44 -7.74 7.15 -20.14
CA ASP A 44 -8.15 7.50 -21.49
C ASP A 44 -8.17 6.24 -22.39
N PRO A 45 -9.34 5.81 -22.89
CA PRO A 45 -9.44 4.64 -23.77
C PRO A 45 -8.74 4.83 -25.13
N GLN A 46 -8.37 6.06 -25.49
CA GLN A 46 -7.61 6.38 -26.70
C GLN A 46 -6.10 6.47 -26.47
N ALA A 47 -5.64 6.37 -25.21
CA ALA A 47 -4.23 6.44 -24.90
C ALA A 47 -3.47 5.20 -25.39
N ASN A 48 -2.22 5.42 -25.83
CA ASN A 48 -1.35 4.36 -26.32
C ASN A 48 0.00 4.32 -25.57
N ALA A 49 0.76 3.25 -25.78
CA ALA A 49 2.00 2.97 -25.05
C ALA A 49 3.07 4.06 -25.20
N GLU A 50 3.07 4.79 -26.32
CA GLU A 50 3.98 5.91 -26.55
C GLU A 50 3.67 7.07 -25.60
N GLN A 51 2.39 7.44 -25.50
CA GLN A 51 1.96 8.57 -24.65
C GLN A 51 2.28 8.32 -23.17
N LEU A 52 1.95 7.13 -22.65
CA LEU A 52 2.30 6.77 -21.28
C LEU A 52 3.81 6.70 -21.06
N SER A 53 4.55 6.12 -22.01
CA SER A 53 6.01 6.06 -21.94
C SER A 53 6.63 7.46 -21.86
N LEU A 54 6.13 8.41 -22.67
CA LEU A 54 6.65 9.77 -22.70
C LEU A 54 6.38 10.49 -21.38
N LEU A 55 5.19 10.32 -20.80
CA LEU A 55 4.85 10.90 -19.50
C LEU A 55 5.76 10.36 -18.38
N ILE A 56 5.92 9.04 -18.28
CA ILE A 56 6.80 8.44 -17.27
C ILE A 56 8.25 8.87 -17.47
N ALA A 57 8.72 8.95 -18.72
CA ALA A 57 10.08 9.36 -19.07
C ALA A 57 10.42 10.81 -18.66
N THR A 58 9.42 11.66 -18.40
CA THR A 58 9.68 13.02 -17.89
C THR A 58 10.23 13.04 -16.46
N ASP A 59 10.04 11.96 -15.70
CA ASP A 59 10.61 11.79 -14.36
C ASP A 59 11.62 10.62 -14.38
N THR A 60 12.91 10.98 -14.31
CA THR A 60 14.00 10.02 -14.37
C THR A 60 14.05 9.10 -13.14
N ALA A 61 13.59 9.56 -11.97
CA ALA A 61 13.57 8.76 -10.76
C ALA A 61 12.47 7.69 -10.83
N ILE A 62 11.25 8.07 -11.25
CA ILE A 62 10.16 7.12 -11.49
C ILE A 62 10.55 6.13 -12.58
N SER A 63 11.11 6.61 -13.70
CA SER A 63 11.56 5.77 -14.81
C SER A 63 12.58 4.72 -14.37
N ALA A 64 13.63 5.15 -13.66
CA ALA A 64 14.67 4.26 -13.16
C ALA A 64 14.08 3.20 -12.22
N GLN A 65 13.17 3.59 -11.35
CA GLN A 65 12.56 2.70 -10.38
C GLN A 65 11.58 1.70 -11.04
N VAL A 66 10.80 2.13 -12.02
CA VAL A 66 9.98 1.23 -12.85
C VAL A 66 10.87 0.21 -13.54
N LEU A 67 11.91 0.64 -14.25
CA LEU A 67 12.83 -0.28 -14.94
C LEU A 67 13.54 -1.24 -13.97
N LYS A 68 13.96 -0.76 -12.79
CA LYS A 68 14.56 -1.60 -11.75
C LYS A 68 13.59 -2.69 -11.29
N THR A 69 12.33 -2.33 -11.06
CA THR A 69 11.30 -3.29 -10.64
C THR A 69 10.98 -4.29 -11.75
N VAL A 70 10.81 -3.83 -12.99
CA VAL A 70 10.54 -4.69 -14.16
C VAL A 70 11.70 -5.66 -14.45
N ASN A 71 12.94 -5.28 -14.15
CA ASN A 71 14.12 -6.14 -14.27
C ASN A 71 14.42 -6.99 -13.03
N SER A 72 13.58 -6.94 -12.00
CA SER A 72 13.78 -7.76 -10.81
C SER A 72 13.56 -9.25 -11.12
N ALA A 73 14.14 -10.11 -10.29
CA ALA A 73 14.00 -11.57 -10.40
C ALA A 73 12.53 -12.03 -10.45
N TYR A 74 11.61 -11.22 -9.92
CA TYR A 74 10.18 -11.47 -9.94
C TYR A 74 9.60 -11.57 -11.36
N TYR A 75 9.93 -10.62 -12.26
CA TYR A 75 9.41 -10.66 -13.63
C TYR A 75 10.17 -11.66 -14.51
N GLY A 76 11.39 -12.04 -14.11
CA GLY A 76 12.12 -13.16 -14.72
C GLY A 76 12.40 -13.02 -16.22
N PHE A 77 12.43 -11.80 -16.76
CA PHE A 77 12.67 -11.59 -18.18
C PHE A 77 14.08 -12.07 -18.58
N PRO A 78 14.22 -12.81 -19.70
CA PRO A 78 15.50 -13.39 -20.12
C PRO A 78 16.51 -12.33 -20.60
N ARG A 79 16.02 -11.13 -20.93
CA ARG A 79 16.83 -9.98 -21.33
C ARG A 79 16.40 -8.76 -20.53
N GLN A 80 17.38 -7.89 -20.27
CA GLN A 80 17.14 -6.64 -19.58
C GLN A 80 16.20 -5.74 -20.39
N ILE A 81 15.16 -5.23 -19.73
CA ILE A 81 14.23 -4.23 -20.26
C ILE A 81 14.85 -2.85 -20.05
N THR A 82 15.13 -2.14 -21.15
CA THR A 82 15.87 -0.87 -21.13
C THR A 82 15.00 0.36 -21.42
N SER A 83 13.72 0.19 -21.75
CA SER A 83 12.80 1.31 -22.03
C SER A 83 11.42 1.10 -21.41
N ILE A 84 10.79 2.20 -21.00
CA ILE A 84 9.44 2.19 -20.42
C ILE A 84 8.41 1.69 -21.44
N LYS A 85 8.51 2.14 -22.70
CA LYS A 85 7.66 1.63 -23.79
C LYS A 85 7.72 0.11 -23.89
N HIS A 86 8.91 -0.49 -23.83
CA HIS A 86 9.05 -1.94 -23.88
C HIS A 86 8.42 -2.62 -22.66
N ALA A 87 8.58 -2.04 -21.46
CA ALA A 87 7.88 -2.52 -20.26
C ALA A 87 6.36 -2.46 -20.41
N ILE A 88 5.81 -1.39 -21.01
CA ILE A 88 4.37 -1.25 -21.27
C ILE A 88 3.87 -2.30 -22.26
N VAL A 89 4.63 -2.59 -23.31
CA VAL A 89 4.26 -3.62 -24.30
C VAL A 89 4.23 -5.01 -23.68
N LEU A 90 5.18 -5.33 -22.80
CA LEU A 90 5.29 -6.66 -22.18
C LEU A 90 4.30 -6.88 -21.04
N LEU A 91 4.16 -5.89 -20.16
CA LEU A 91 3.36 -6.00 -18.94
C LEU A 91 1.93 -5.47 -19.13
N GLY A 92 1.76 -4.55 -20.07
CA GLY A 92 0.51 -3.83 -20.28
C GLY A 92 0.47 -2.49 -19.55
N PHE A 93 -0.48 -1.66 -19.99
CA PHE A 93 -0.67 -0.28 -19.56
C PHE A 93 -0.89 -0.15 -18.05
N LYS A 94 -1.79 -0.99 -17.54
CA LYS A 94 -2.21 -0.98 -16.14
C LYS A 94 -1.07 -1.33 -15.20
N GLU A 95 -0.30 -2.37 -15.53
CA GLU A 95 0.80 -2.85 -14.68
C GLU A 95 1.86 -1.77 -14.52
N VAL A 96 2.28 -1.13 -15.61
CA VAL A 96 3.28 -0.06 -15.56
C VAL A 96 2.76 1.18 -14.84
N THR A 97 1.47 1.52 -15.03
CA THR A 97 0.82 2.61 -14.28
C THR A 97 0.85 2.35 -12.78
N ASN A 98 0.44 1.15 -12.34
CA ASN A 98 0.44 0.76 -10.93
C ASN A 98 1.84 0.82 -10.31
N LEU A 99 2.87 0.38 -11.05
CA LEU A 99 4.25 0.49 -10.61
C LEU A 99 4.69 1.95 -10.49
N ALA A 100 4.43 2.78 -11.51
CA ALA A 100 4.78 4.20 -11.49
C ALA A 100 4.13 4.94 -10.31
N VAL A 101 2.84 4.70 -10.06
CA VAL A 101 2.10 5.24 -8.90
C VAL A 101 2.75 4.81 -7.58
N GLY A 102 2.95 3.51 -7.38
CA GLY A 102 3.53 3.00 -6.14
C GLY A 102 4.91 3.58 -5.86
N MET A 103 5.77 3.62 -6.88
CA MET A 103 7.15 4.12 -6.73
C MET A 103 7.21 5.63 -6.49
N ALA A 104 6.37 6.42 -7.17
CA ALA A 104 6.30 7.85 -6.99
C ALA A 104 5.77 8.24 -5.60
N LEU A 105 4.71 7.57 -5.12
CA LEU A 105 4.20 7.81 -3.77
C LEU A 105 5.21 7.42 -2.68
N MET A 106 5.97 6.34 -2.90
CA MET A 106 7.09 5.99 -2.02
C MET A 106 8.23 7.01 -2.06
N ALA A 107 8.48 7.65 -3.20
CA ALA A 107 9.49 8.70 -3.35
C ALA A 107 9.08 10.01 -2.64
N MET A 108 7.78 10.26 -2.45
CA MET A 108 7.28 11.38 -1.66
C MET A 108 7.59 11.25 -0.17
N MET A 109 7.94 10.04 0.30
CA MET A 109 8.33 9.83 1.68
C MET A 109 9.66 10.54 2.01
N LYS A 110 9.70 11.29 3.11
CA LYS A 110 10.94 11.92 3.57
C LYS A 110 12.04 10.87 3.79
N PRO A 111 13.32 11.23 3.57
CA PRO A 111 14.45 10.35 3.85
C PRO A 111 14.48 9.90 5.33
N GLY A 112 14.73 8.60 5.55
CA GLY A 112 14.70 7.97 6.88
C GLY A 112 15.89 8.30 7.79
N ASN A 113 16.76 9.23 7.39
CA ASN A 113 17.81 9.82 8.24
C ASN A 113 17.29 10.99 9.08
N ILE A 114 16.08 11.50 8.78
CA ILE A 114 15.44 12.59 9.52
C ILE A 114 14.64 12.04 10.71
N ASP A 115 13.92 10.93 10.49
CA ASP A 115 13.06 10.32 11.50
C ASP A 115 13.00 8.80 11.27
N PRO A 116 13.30 7.96 12.29
CA PRO A 116 13.23 6.50 12.19
C PRO A 116 11.88 5.98 11.69
N PHE A 117 10.80 6.73 11.94
CA PHE A 117 9.47 6.39 11.47
C PHE A 117 9.42 6.20 9.95
N TYR A 118 10.02 7.10 9.15
CA TYR A 118 9.97 6.96 7.68
C TYR A 118 10.74 5.73 7.18
N ARG A 119 11.84 5.36 7.86
CA ARG A 119 12.58 4.13 7.55
C ARG A 119 11.71 2.92 7.84
N GLN A 120 11.10 2.87 9.02
CA GLN A 120 10.28 1.74 9.43
C GLN A 120 9.02 1.61 8.56
N PHE A 121 8.35 2.72 8.26
CA PHE A 121 7.21 2.76 7.33
C PHE A 121 7.59 2.22 5.96
N ARG A 122 8.75 2.64 5.42
CA ARG A 122 9.22 2.18 4.12
C ARG A 122 9.45 0.66 4.12
N SER A 123 10.10 0.15 5.15
CA SER A 123 10.34 -1.30 5.28
C SER A 123 9.03 -2.07 5.40
N HIS A 124 8.12 -1.62 6.26
CA HIS A 124 6.79 -2.20 6.44
C HIS A 124 5.98 -2.26 5.14
N SER A 125 5.94 -1.13 4.42
CA SER A 125 5.16 -1.00 3.18
C SER A 125 5.73 -1.90 2.07
N LEU A 126 7.07 -1.92 1.92
CA LEU A 126 7.73 -2.79 0.93
C LEU A 126 7.55 -4.27 1.27
N ALA A 127 7.78 -4.66 2.52
CA ALA A 127 7.59 -6.05 2.94
C ALA A 127 6.13 -6.49 2.77
N THR A 128 5.15 -5.65 3.14
CA THR A 128 3.72 -5.92 2.87
C THR A 128 3.43 -6.04 1.37
N ALA A 129 4.02 -5.20 0.51
CA ALA A 129 3.87 -5.31 -0.94
C ALA A 129 4.38 -6.65 -1.48
N HIS A 130 5.58 -7.07 -1.05
CA HIS A 130 6.20 -8.33 -1.47
C HIS A 130 5.45 -9.56 -0.93
N LEU A 131 4.97 -9.51 0.31
CA LEU A 131 4.14 -10.56 0.90
C LEU A 131 2.78 -10.68 0.20
N SER A 132 2.16 -9.54 -0.14
CA SER A 132 0.91 -9.51 -0.90
C SER A 132 1.10 -10.16 -2.26
N LEU A 133 2.20 -9.84 -2.94
CA LEU A 133 2.56 -10.44 -4.22
C LEU A 133 2.79 -11.94 -4.11
N TRP A 134 3.60 -12.37 -3.14
CA TRP A 134 3.85 -13.79 -2.89
C TRP A 134 2.55 -14.57 -2.61
N LEU A 135 1.65 -14.02 -1.79
CA LEU A 135 0.34 -14.62 -1.52
C LEU A 135 -0.51 -14.70 -2.80
N ALA A 136 -0.55 -13.62 -3.58
CA ALA A 136 -1.25 -13.60 -4.86
C ALA A 136 -0.74 -14.70 -5.82
N GLU A 137 0.56 -14.97 -5.84
CA GLU A 137 1.13 -16.07 -6.63
C GLU A 137 0.71 -17.43 -6.13
N LYS A 138 0.81 -17.67 -4.81
CA LYS A 138 0.44 -18.96 -4.20
C LYS A 138 -1.02 -19.33 -4.43
N ILE A 139 -1.90 -18.34 -4.55
CA ILE A 139 -3.34 -18.55 -4.80
C ILE A 139 -3.75 -18.29 -6.26
N ALA A 140 -2.77 -18.10 -7.16
CA ALA A 140 -2.99 -17.80 -8.58
C ALA A 140 -3.94 -16.59 -8.84
N PHE A 141 -3.88 -15.58 -7.98
CA PHE A 141 -4.61 -14.33 -8.18
C PHE A 141 -4.08 -13.61 -9.43
N LYS A 142 -5.00 -13.19 -10.31
CA LYS A 142 -4.66 -12.69 -11.65
C LYS A 142 -3.92 -11.35 -11.62
N ASP A 143 -4.39 -10.42 -10.79
CA ASP A 143 -4.01 -9.00 -10.84
C ASP A 143 -2.88 -8.69 -9.84
N LYS A 144 -1.70 -9.26 -10.13
CA LYS A 144 -0.55 -9.26 -9.21
C LYS A 144 0.06 -7.87 -8.99
N SER A 145 0.16 -7.00 -10.01
CA SER A 145 0.67 -5.63 -9.78
C SER A 145 -0.24 -4.84 -8.86
N THR A 146 -1.55 -4.95 -9.04
CA THR A 146 -2.50 -4.21 -8.22
C THR A 146 -2.41 -4.66 -6.78
N VAL A 147 -2.20 -5.96 -6.53
CA VAL A 147 -1.95 -6.49 -5.19
C VAL A 147 -0.63 -5.97 -4.61
N TYR A 148 0.45 -5.97 -5.40
CA TYR A 148 1.74 -5.43 -4.96
C TYR A 148 1.64 -3.95 -4.60
N THR A 149 1.14 -3.12 -5.52
CA THR A 149 0.95 -1.67 -5.29
C THR A 149 -0.06 -1.41 -4.17
N GLY A 150 -1.11 -2.22 -4.06
CA GLY A 150 -2.06 -2.13 -2.96
C GLY A 150 -1.42 -2.38 -1.61
N GLY A 151 -0.57 -3.42 -1.49
CA GLY A 151 0.20 -3.69 -0.28
C GLY A 151 1.24 -2.60 0.02
N LEU A 152 1.80 -1.97 -1.01
CA LEU A 152 2.72 -0.84 -0.86
C LEU A 152 2.02 0.41 -0.31
N LEU A 153 0.77 0.66 -0.70
CA LEU A 153 0.04 1.88 -0.39
C LEU A 153 -0.94 1.75 0.79
N HIS A 154 -1.19 0.54 1.29
CA HIS A 154 -2.27 0.30 2.26
C HIS A 154 -2.24 1.25 3.47
N ASP A 155 -1.06 1.51 4.03
CA ASP A 155 -0.88 2.42 5.18
C ASP A 155 -0.50 3.85 4.77
N PHE A 156 -0.60 4.25 3.51
CA PHE A 156 -0.22 5.60 3.08
C PHE A 156 -1.03 6.70 3.80
N GLY A 157 -2.26 6.42 4.21
CA GLY A 157 -3.05 7.34 5.05
C GLY A 157 -2.38 7.65 6.40
N LEU A 158 -1.62 6.71 6.96
CA LEU A 158 -0.94 6.85 8.24
C LEU A 158 0.22 7.83 8.13
N LEU A 159 0.99 7.76 7.04
CA LEU A 159 2.03 8.74 6.71
C LEU A 159 1.46 10.17 6.60
N MET A 160 0.25 10.28 6.05
CA MET A 160 -0.41 11.55 5.83
C MET A 160 -0.94 12.14 7.14
N LEU A 161 -1.46 11.31 8.04
CA LEU A 161 -1.77 11.72 9.41
C LEU A 161 -0.51 12.12 10.19
N TYR A 162 0.59 11.38 10.03
CA TYR A 162 1.88 11.74 10.63
C TYR A 162 2.38 13.10 10.17
N THR A 163 2.20 13.41 8.89
CA THR A 163 2.62 14.70 8.31
C THR A 163 1.68 15.84 8.72
N TRP A 164 0.38 15.56 8.83
CA TRP A 164 -0.64 16.56 9.20
C TRP A 164 -0.55 17.00 10.66
N GLN A 165 -0.39 16.07 11.60
CA GLN A 165 -0.30 16.36 13.04
C GLN A 165 0.86 15.58 13.68
N PRO A 166 2.13 15.92 13.39
CA PRO A 166 3.28 15.13 13.80
C PRO A 166 3.36 14.93 15.32
N GLU A 167 3.14 15.99 16.12
CA GLU A 167 3.20 15.88 17.58
C GLU A 167 2.11 14.96 18.15
N ARG A 168 0.86 15.10 17.69
CA ARG A 168 -0.23 14.23 18.14
C ARG A 168 -0.07 12.81 17.62
N TYR A 169 0.45 12.63 16.41
CA TYR A 169 0.71 11.28 15.88
C TYR A 169 1.83 10.58 16.66
N ARG A 170 2.87 11.31 17.12
CA ARG A 170 3.85 10.73 18.06
C ARG A 170 3.22 10.30 19.39
N GLN A 171 2.18 10.98 19.86
CA GLN A 171 1.40 10.52 21.01
C GLN A 171 0.63 9.23 20.70
N VAL A 172 0.06 9.09 19.50
CA VAL A 172 -0.54 7.82 19.03
C VAL A 172 0.51 6.70 19.07
N LEU A 173 1.69 6.92 18.47
CA LEU A 173 2.78 5.95 18.46
C LEU A 173 3.25 5.58 19.87
N SER A 174 3.30 6.54 20.78
CA SER A 174 3.64 6.29 22.19
C SER A 174 2.56 5.46 22.88
N ALA A 175 1.28 5.74 22.63
CA ALA A 175 0.17 5.00 23.19
C ALA A 175 0.10 3.56 22.63
N CYS A 176 0.49 3.33 21.39
CA CYS A 176 0.59 1.98 20.80
C CYS A 176 1.52 1.04 21.58
N LYS A 177 2.50 1.59 22.31
CA LYS A 177 3.45 0.80 23.12
C LYS A 177 2.87 0.34 24.45
N THR A 178 1.86 1.04 24.98
CA THR A 178 1.33 0.82 26.33
C THR A 178 -0.11 0.34 26.32
N GLU A 179 -0.93 0.79 25.36
CA GLU A 179 -2.32 0.40 25.21
C GLU A 179 -2.45 -0.91 24.41
N LYS A 180 -3.36 -1.80 24.83
CA LYS A 180 -3.56 -3.14 24.23
C LYS A 180 -4.61 -3.16 23.11
N ILE A 181 -4.75 -2.05 22.38
CA ILE A 181 -5.72 -1.86 21.29
C ILE A 181 -5.02 -1.54 19.95
N PRO A 182 -5.65 -1.80 18.79
CA PRO A 182 -5.07 -1.49 17.48
C PRO A 182 -4.81 0.01 17.26
N CYS A 183 -3.79 0.34 16.46
CA CYS A 183 -3.37 1.71 16.16
C CYS A 183 -4.54 2.59 15.67
N PHE A 184 -5.35 2.10 14.74
CA PHE A 184 -6.47 2.88 14.19
C PHE A 184 -7.51 3.30 15.24
N GLN A 185 -7.63 2.58 16.36
CA GLN A 185 -8.52 2.99 17.45
C GLN A 185 -7.92 4.14 18.26
N LEU A 186 -6.59 4.15 18.44
CA LEU A 186 -5.86 5.25 19.07
C LEU A 186 -5.86 6.50 18.19
N GLU A 187 -5.73 6.34 16.87
CA GLU A 187 -5.87 7.44 15.92
C GLU A 187 -7.24 8.10 16.03
N ARG A 188 -8.34 7.31 16.02
CA ARG A 188 -9.69 7.85 16.23
C ARG A 188 -9.82 8.61 17.56
N LYS A 189 -9.26 8.05 18.64
CA LYS A 189 -9.31 8.66 19.99
C LYS A 189 -8.54 9.98 20.09
N LEU A 190 -7.37 10.07 19.46
CA LEU A 190 -6.42 11.19 19.64
C LEU A 190 -6.44 12.22 18.50
N LEU A 191 -6.79 11.79 17.29
CA LEU A 191 -6.80 12.60 16.07
C LEU A 191 -8.21 12.83 15.53
N GLY A 192 -9.21 12.06 15.98
CA GLY A 192 -10.58 12.13 15.49
C GLY A 192 -10.83 11.40 14.16
N LEU A 193 -9.80 10.82 13.54
CA LEU A 193 -9.93 9.95 12.38
C LEU A 193 -8.80 8.92 12.35
N ASP A 194 -8.98 7.86 11.57
CA ASP A 194 -7.95 6.84 11.34
C ASP A 194 -7.30 6.94 9.96
N HIS A 195 -6.20 6.22 9.80
CA HIS A 195 -5.44 6.17 8.57
C HIS A 195 -6.22 5.54 7.41
N MET A 196 -7.19 4.67 7.66
CA MET A 196 -8.03 4.09 6.61
C MET A 196 -8.91 5.17 5.96
N THR A 197 -9.54 5.99 6.81
CA THR A 197 -10.33 7.16 6.39
C THR A 197 -9.44 8.16 5.65
N ALA A 198 -8.26 8.47 6.22
CA ALA A 198 -7.32 9.39 5.62
C ALA A 198 -6.81 8.92 4.25
N GLY A 199 -6.40 7.65 4.16
CA GLY A 199 -5.92 7.02 2.92
C GLY A 199 -7.01 6.99 1.86
N GLY A 200 -8.24 6.69 2.25
CA GLY A 200 -9.40 6.77 1.40
C GLY A 200 -9.65 8.15 0.80
N LEU A 201 -9.68 9.19 1.63
CA LEU A 201 -9.87 10.57 1.17
C LEU A 201 -8.81 10.98 0.15
N ILE A 202 -7.56 10.61 0.41
CA ILE A 202 -6.43 10.94 -0.47
C ILE A 202 -6.51 10.15 -1.77
N GLY A 203 -6.78 8.86 -1.70
CA GLY A 203 -6.95 8.03 -2.89
C GLY A 203 -8.04 8.55 -3.82
N HIS A 204 -9.16 9.01 -3.25
CA HIS A 204 -10.23 9.65 -4.02
C HIS A 204 -9.83 11.03 -4.57
N LEU A 205 -9.17 11.87 -3.76
CA LEU A 205 -8.69 13.19 -4.17
C LEU A 205 -7.71 13.10 -5.35
N TRP A 206 -6.87 12.08 -5.36
CA TRP A 206 -5.87 11.83 -6.41
C TRP A 206 -6.38 10.97 -7.56
N HIS A 207 -7.66 10.58 -7.53
CA HIS A 207 -8.28 9.72 -8.53
C HIS A 207 -7.49 8.43 -8.80
N LEU A 208 -6.99 7.80 -7.73
CA LEU A 208 -6.29 6.52 -7.84
C LEU A 208 -7.23 5.43 -8.35
N PRO A 209 -6.71 4.37 -9.00
CA PRO A 209 -7.49 3.19 -9.33
C PRO A 209 -8.23 2.64 -8.11
N THR A 210 -9.52 2.32 -8.27
CA THR A 210 -10.39 1.85 -7.17
C THR A 210 -9.78 0.74 -6.31
N PRO A 211 -9.13 -0.30 -6.86
CA PRO A 211 -8.50 -1.32 -6.02
C PRO A 211 -7.43 -0.77 -5.06
N LEU A 212 -6.67 0.26 -5.47
CA LEU A 212 -5.66 0.89 -4.61
C LEU A 212 -6.31 1.72 -3.49
N ILE A 213 -7.44 2.37 -3.79
CA ILE A 213 -8.22 3.06 -2.76
C ILE A 213 -8.76 2.04 -1.74
N ILE A 214 -9.27 0.90 -2.23
CA ILE A 214 -9.78 -0.18 -1.38
C ILE A 214 -8.69 -0.76 -0.48
N SER A 215 -7.46 -0.96 -0.98
CA SER A 215 -6.36 -1.45 -0.14
C SER A 215 -6.01 -0.47 0.98
N MET A 216 -6.25 0.82 0.80
CA MET A 216 -6.02 1.85 1.83
C MET A 216 -7.17 1.97 2.84
N GLN A 217 -8.41 1.72 2.41
CA GLN A 217 -9.61 1.93 3.23
C GLN A 217 -10.04 0.68 4.02
N ALA A 218 -9.79 -0.52 3.48
CA ALA A 218 -10.44 -1.75 3.96
C ALA A 218 -9.49 -2.78 4.58
N HIS A 219 -8.19 -2.49 4.70
CA HIS A 219 -7.20 -3.46 5.22
C HIS A 219 -7.30 -3.73 6.73
N HIS A 220 -8.17 -3.06 7.47
CA HIS A 220 -8.57 -3.49 8.82
C HIS A 220 -10.09 -3.73 8.94
N GLU A 221 -10.82 -3.75 7.83
CA GLU A 221 -12.25 -4.02 7.83
C GLU A 221 -12.53 -5.48 8.20
N LYS A 222 -13.52 -5.70 9.08
CA LYS A 222 -13.88 -7.05 9.53
C LYS A 222 -14.84 -7.75 8.59
N ASP A 223 -15.79 -6.99 8.05
CA ASP A 223 -16.94 -7.50 7.30
C ASP A 223 -16.66 -7.41 5.79
N ILE A 224 -15.73 -8.24 5.33
CA ILE A 224 -15.27 -8.24 3.93
C ILE A 224 -15.90 -9.34 3.07
N ALA A 225 -16.56 -10.34 3.68
CA ALA A 225 -16.88 -11.62 3.02
C ALA A 225 -17.79 -11.48 1.78
N GLU A 226 -18.68 -10.50 1.77
CA GLU A 226 -19.68 -10.27 0.72
C GLU A 226 -19.22 -9.23 -0.32
N LYS A 227 -18.02 -8.66 -0.16
CA LYS A 227 -17.51 -7.64 -1.08
C LYS A 227 -16.99 -8.28 -2.36
N PRO A 228 -17.20 -7.67 -3.54
CA PRO A 228 -16.59 -8.13 -4.78
C PRO A 228 -15.06 -8.25 -4.69
N GLU A 229 -14.42 -7.38 -3.90
CA GLU A 229 -12.98 -7.30 -3.70
C GLU A 229 -12.50 -8.09 -2.47
N ALA A 230 -13.35 -8.94 -1.87
CA ALA A 230 -13.06 -9.65 -0.62
C ALA A 230 -11.72 -10.38 -0.63
N LEU A 231 -11.43 -11.11 -1.73
CA LEU A 231 -10.18 -11.86 -1.85
C LEU A 231 -8.96 -10.94 -1.96
N PHE A 232 -9.07 -9.83 -2.69
CA PHE A 232 -8.02 -8.81 -2.78
C PHE A 232 -7.73 -8.22 -1.39
N ILE A 233 -8.78 -7.81 -0.66
CA ILE A 233 -8.64 -7.29 0.69
C ILE A 233 -8.01 -8.35 1.60
N ALA A 234 -8.46 -9.61 1.54
CA ALA A 234 -7.92 -10.70 2.34
C ALA A 234 -6.41 -10.92 2.12
N ILE A 235 -5.92 -10.78 0.89
CA ILE A 235 -4.47 -10.86 0.59
C ILE A 235 -3.72 -9.74 1.32
N ILE A 236 -4.18 -8.48 1.20
CA ILE A 236 -3.54 -7.33 1.86
C ILE A 236 -3.55 -7.48 3.39
N GLN A 237 -4.70 -7.89 3.96
CA GLN A 237 -4.83 -8.12 5.39
C GLN A 237 -3.86 -9.20 5.89
N MET A 238 -3.78 -10.33 5.17
CA MET A 238 -2.87 -11.41 5.53
C MET A 238 -1.40 -10.97 5.42
N ALA A 239 -1.03 -10.27 4.34
CA ALA A 239 0.32 -9.77 4.13
C ALA A 239 0.76 -8.81 5.25
N HIS A 240 -0.10 -7.85 5.62
CA HIS A 240 0.16 -6.90 6.72
C HIS A 240 0.45 -7.61 8.06
N ILE A 241 -0.21 -8.74 8.33
CA ILE A 241 -0.01 -9.51 9.56
C ILE A 241 1.26 -10.37 9.49
N LEU A 242 1.56 -10.96 8.33
CA LEU A 242 2.79 -11.72 8.13
C LEU A 242 4.03 -10.84 8.25
N ASP A 243 3.96 -9.60 7.77
CA ASP A 243 5.01 -8.60 7.88
C ASP A 243 5.47 -8.39 9.34
N HIS A 244 4.50 -8.21 10.24
CA HIS A 244 4.75 -8.09 11.68
C HIS A 244 5.40 -9.35 12.26
N GLN A 245 4.99 -10.55 11.83
CA GLN A 245 5.57 -11.82 12.30
C GLN A 245 7.00 -12.05 11.79
N ILE A 246 7.33 -11.48 10.64
CA ILE A 246 8.64 -11.64 10.00
C ILE A 246 9.67 -10.64 10.53
N GLY A 247 9.23 -9.56 11.19
CA GLY A 247 10.10 -8.62 11.88
C GLY A 247 10.20 -7.25 11.21
N PHE A 248 9.22 -6.89 10.38
CA PHE A 248 9.13 -5.56 9.78
C PHE A 248 7.92 -4.74 10.30
N PRO A 249 7.51 -4.87 11.58
CA PRO A 249 6.32 -4.17 12.05
C PRO A 249 6.51 -2.66 11.88
N LEU A 250 5.43 -1.95 11.53
CA LEU A 250 5.45 -0.49 11.45
C LEU A 250 5.81 0.14 12.81
N VAL A 251 5.35 -0.48 13.89
CA VAL A 251 5.65 -0.10 15.28
C VAL A 251 6.00 -1.40 16.03
N PRO A 252 7.21 -1.53 16.60
CA PRO A 252 7.69 -2.81 17.15
C PRO A 252 6.79 -3.46 18.20
N ASP A 253 6.17 -2.64 19.05
CA ASP A 253 5.32 -3.08 20.17
C ASP A 253 3.82 -3.07 19.83
N LEU A 254 3.47 -2.77 18.57
CA LEU A 254 2.07 -2.67 18.19
C LEU A 254 1.41 -4.04 18.17
N LYS A 255 0.31 -4.13 18.92
CA LYS A 255 -0.55 -5.31 18.86
C LYS A 255 -1.22 -5.38 17.49
N THR A 256 -0.90 -6.42 16.74
CA THR A 256 -1.56 -6.69 15.47
C THR A 256 -3.05 -6.99 15.67
N PRO A 257 -3.93 -6.44 14.81
CA PRO A 257 -5.34 -6.79 14.86
C PRO A 257 -5.52 -8.28 14.55
N LYS A 258 -6.46 -8.94 15.25
CA LYS A 258 -6.83 -10.31 14.91
C LYS A 258 -7.46 -10.31 13.52
N LEU A 259 -6.92 -11.14 12.62
CA LEU A 259 -7.52 -11.31 11.29
C LEU A 259 -8.97 -11.84 11.42
N PRO A 260 -9.91 -11.29 10.65
CA PRO A 260 -11.25 -11.84 10.54
C PRO A 260 -11.21 -13.29 10.07
N GLN A 261 -12.11 -14.13 10.59
CA GLN A 261 -12.21 -15.53 10.14
C GLN A 261 -12.51 -15.62 8.63
N ALA A 262 -13.17 -14.59 8.07
CA ALA A 262 -13.42 -14.46 6.65
C ALA A 262 -12.14 -14.48 5.80
N VAL A 263 -11.05 -13.86 6.26
CA VAL A 263 -9.76 -13.83 5.54
C VAL A 263 -9.25 -15.25 5.31
N TYR A 264 -9.18 -16.05 6.38
CA TYR A 264 -8.74 -17.45 6.28
C TYR A 264 -9.62 -18.25 5.35
N ARG A 265 -10.95 -18.12 5.47
CA ARG A 265 -11.90 -18.84 4.60
C ARG A 265 -11.73 -18.47 3.12
N LEU A 266 -11.54 -17.18 2.82
CA LEU A 266 -11.36 -16.71 1.45
C LEU A 266 -10.06 -17.25 0.84
N LEU A 267 -8.96 -17.20 1.59
CA LEU A 267 -7.66 -17.70 1.13
C LEU A 267 -7.65 -19.22 0.98
N THR A 268 -8.23 -19.98 1.93
CA THR A 268 -8.39 -21.44 1.81
C THR A 268 -9.33 -21.83 0.68
N LYS A 269 -10.39 -21.05 0.41
CA LYS A 269 -11.26 -21.31 -0.75
C LYS A 269 -10.53 -21.08 -2.08
N ALA A 270 -9.66 -20.08 -2.15
CA ALA A 270 -8.85 -19.78 -3.34
C ALA A 270 -7.71 -20.80 -3.53
N GLN A 271 -7.12 -21.28 -2.43
CA GLN A 271 -6.07 -22.28 -2.43
C GLN A 271 -6.30 -23.27 -1.27
N PRO A 272 -6.83 -24.48 -1.51
CA PRO A 272 -7.19 -25.42 -0.44
C PRO A 272 -6.06 -25.81 0.50
N GLU A 273 -4.80 -25.77 0.03
CA GLU A 273 -3.62 -26.02 0.85
C GLU A 273 -3.28 -24.86 1.80
N PHE A 274 -3.90 -23.69 1.61
CA PHE A 274 -3.68 -22.54 2.48
C PHE A 274 -4.24 -22.80 3.88
N SER A 275 -3.33 -22.87 4.85
CA SER A 275 -3.63 -23.02 6.28
C SER A 275 -2.62 -22.25 7.12
N LEU A 276 -2.93 -22.07 8.41
CA LEU A 276 -1.98 -21.49 9.36
C LEU A 276 -0.69 -22.30 9.49
N ASP A 277 -0.77 -23.63 9.33
CA ASP A 277 0.40 -24.49 9.41
C ASP A 277 1.22 -24.45 8.11
N ALA A 278 0.57 -24.37 6.95
CA ALA A 278 1.25 -24.11 5.67
C ALA A 278 2.00 -22.77 5.71
N LEU A 279 1.38 -21.70 6.25
CA LEU A 279 2.05 -20.40 6.44
C LEU A 279 3.33 -20.55 7.28
N LYS A 280 3.29 -21.28 8.40
CA LYS A 280 4.48 -21.52 9.23
C LYS A 280 5.58 -22.25 8.46
N GLN A 281 5.22 -23.22 7.62
CA GLN A 281 6.16 -23.95 6.78
C GLN A 281 6.77 -23.07 5.68
N TRP A 282 6.01 -22.10 5.18
CA TRP A 282 6.46 -21.16 4.15
C TRP A 282 7.27 -19.97 4.70
N LEU A 283 7.13 -19.64 5.99
CA LEU A 283 7.86 -18.52 6.63
C LEU A 283 9.38 -18.49 6.34
N PRO A 284 10.13 -19.61 6.39
CA PRO A 284 11.55 -19.59 6.05
C PRO A 284 11.85 -19.19 4.60
N GLU A 285 11.04 -19.66 3.65
CA GLU A 285 11.16 -19.32 2.23
C GLU A 285 10.89 -17.82 2.02
N ILE A 286 9.80 -17.33 2.62
CA ILE A 286 9.40 -15.92 2.57
C ILE A 286 10.52 -15.03 3.14
N LYS A 287 11.06 -15.39 4.32
CA LYS A 287 12.17 -14.66 4.95
C LYS A 287 13.40 -14.60 4.04
N LYS A 288 13.73 -15.71 3.40
CA LYS A 288 14.86 -15.78 2.45
C LYS A 288 14.65 -14.85 1.26
N GLN A 289 13.44 -14.81 0.70
CA GLN A 289 13.11 -13.92 -0.42
C GLN A 289 13.17 -12.44 -0.01
N LEU A 290 12.62 -12.08 1.15
CA LEU A 290 12.64 -10.70 1.65
C LEU A 290 14.06 -10.22 1.97
N ALA A 291 14.93 -11.09 2.50
CA ALA A 291 16.32 -10.76 2.81
C ALA A 291 17.16 -10.42 1.57
N GLN A 292 16.73 -10.84 0.37
CA GLN A 292 17.40 -10.52 -0.89
C GLN A 292 17.03 -9.14 -1.44
N LEU A 293 16.07 -8.44 -0.83
CA LEU A 293 15.60 -7.14 -1.30
C LEU A 293 16.52 -6.02 -0.78
N PRO A 294 17.28 -5.34 -1.67
CA PRO A 294 18.24 -4.30 -1.25
C PRO A 294 17.59 -3.12 -0.52
N ALA A 295 16.28 -2.91 -0.74
CA ALA A 295 15.52 -1.84 -0.09
C ALA A 295 15.08 -2.19 1.35
N LEU A 296 15.14 -3.47 1.74
CA LEU A 296 14.88 -3.96 3.09
C LEU A 296 16.17 -4.34 3.84
N ALA A 297 17.28 -4.52 3.11
CA ALA A 297 18.62 -4.67 3.66
C ALA A 297 19.17 -3.30 4.09
N GLY A 298 18.63 -2.78 5.19
CA GLY A 298 19.04 -1.52 5.82
C GLY A 298 19.62 -1.74 7.20
#